data_AF-F9HNC8-F1
#
_entry.id   AF-F9HNC8-F1
#
_cell.length_a   1.000
_cell.length_b   1.000
_cell.length_c   1.000
_cell.angle_alpha   90.00
_cell.angle_beta   90.00
_cell.angle_gamma   90.00
#
_symmetry.space_group_name_H-M   'P 1'
#
loop_
_entity.id
_entity.type
_entity.pdbx_description
1 polymer ?
#
loop_
_entity_poly.entity_id
_entity_poly.type
_entity_poly.pdbx_seq_one_letter_code
_entity_poly.pdbx_strand_id
1 'polypeptide(L)'
;MEFFGNKPFTQEPERAISQADQLLDYKSWSEEDRKMFSQLRMREEQALLAQDYALETARAEGLEQGLEQGLERGKLFAFLDMVRQGLLAPEIASQQLGMTVAEFKEFL
;
A
#
# COMPACT_ATOMS: atom_id res chain seq x y z
N MET A 1 29.90 -20.77 -10.75
CA MET A 1 29.58 -22.17 -10.42
C MET A 1 28.07 -22.29 -10.41
N GLU A 2 27.48 -22.89 -11.45
CA GLU A 2 26.07 -23.26 -11.47
C GLU A 2 25.93 -24.63 -10.79
N PHE A 3 25.45 -24.64 -9.55
CA PHE A 3 25.49 -25.82 -8.68
C PHE A 3 24.25 -26.73 -8.82
N PHE A 4 23.18 -26.25 -9.45
CA PHE A 4 21.96 -27.03 -9.69
C PHE A 4 21.42 -26.80 -11.10
N GLY A 5 22.16 -27.24 -12.11
CA GLY A 5 21.52 -27.61 -13.37
C GLY A 5 20.76 -28.91 -13.14
N ASN A 6 19.48 -28.98 -13.54
CA ASN A 6 18.69 -30.21 -13.49
C ASN A 6 19.42 -31.33 -14.27
N LYS A 7 20.25 -32.10 -13.57
CA LYS A 7 20.88 -33.29 -14.13
C LYS A 7 19.81 -34.39 -14.18
N PRO A 8 19.71 -35.15 -15.27
CA PRO A 8 18.84 -36.30 -15.31
C PRO A 8 19.19 -37.25 -14.16
N PHE A 9 18.18 -37.88 -13.57
CA PHE A 9 18.39 -38.83 -12.48
C PHE A 9 19.35 -39.93 -12.94
N THR A 10 20.39 -40.20 -12.15
CA THR A 10 21.37 -41.27 -12.41
C THR A 10 20.86 -42.65 -11.98
N GLN A 11 19.68 -42.72 -11.37
CA GLN A 11 18.97 -43.94 -10.97
C GLN A 11 17.49 -43.78 -11.36
N GLU A 12 16.80 -44.89 -11.64
CA GLU A 12 15.36 -44.80 -11.94
C GLU A 12 14.62 -44.19 -10.74
N PRO A 13 13.87 -43.10 -10.93
CA PRO A 13 13.14 -42.46 -9.84
C PRO A 13 12.12 -43.45 -9.26
N GLU A 14 12.00 -43.48 -7.94
CA GLU A 14 11.00 -44.31 -7.27
C GLU A 14 9.60 -44.03 -7.85
N ARG A 15 8.73 -45.05 -7.85
CA ARG A 15 7.40 -44.97 -8.48
C ARG A 15 6.59 -43.76 -8.02
N ALA A 16 6.74 -43.33 -6.77
CA ALA A 16 6.09 -42.14 -6.22
C ALA A 16 6.62 -40.83 -6.86
N ILE A 17 7.93 -40.72 -7.11
CA ILE A 17 8.55 -39.56 -7.75
C ILE A 17 8.14 -39.49 -9.22
N SER A 18 8.15 -40.63 -9.92
CA SER A 18 7.69 -40.72 -11.31
C SER A 18 6.22 -40.33 -11.48
N GLN A 19 5.36 -40.72 -10.52
CA GLN A 19 3.95 -40.34 -10.51
C GLN A 19 3.76 -38.85 -10.18
N ALA A 20 4.55 -38.31 -9.26
CA ALA A 20 4.52 -36.89 -8.93
C ALA A 20 4.93 -36.02 -10.13
N ASP A 21 5.98 -36.40 -10.88
CA ASP A 21 6.40 -35.68 -12.08
C ASP A 21 5.31 -35.69 -13.18
N GLN A 22 4.60 -36.81 -13.35
CA GLN A 22 3.49 -36.89 -14.31
C GLN A 22 2.32 -35.97 -13.92
N LEU A 23 2.05 -35.81 -12.63
CA LEU A 23 1.03 -34.89 -12.12
C LEU A 23 1.42 -33.42 -12.29
N LEU A 24 2.71 -33.11 -12.42
CA LEU A 24 3.21 -31.76 -12.67
C LEU A 24 3.33 -31.43 -14.16
N ASP A 25 3.19 -32.44 -15.05
CA ASP A 25 3.19 -32.21 -16.49
C ASP A 25 1.86 -31.57 -16.94
N TYR A 26 1.89 -30.27 -17.21
CA TYR A 26 0.74 -29.52 -17.72
C TYR A 26 0.08 -30.15 -18.97
N LYS A 27 0.85 -30.89 -19.79
CA LYS A 27 0.33 -31.58 -20.98
C LYS A 27 -0.47 -32.84 -20.65
N SER A 28 -0.30 -33.41 -19.45
CA SER A 28 -1.05 -34.58 -18.98
C SER A 28 -2.37 -34.21 -18.28
N TRP A 29 -2.56 -32.93 -17.94
CA TRP A 29 -3.74 -32.45 -17.22
C TRP A 29 -5.03 -32.55 -18.04
N SER A 30 -6.15 -32.78 -17.35
CA SER A 30 -7.48 -32.73 -17.93
C SER A 30 -7.85 -31.30 -18.36
N GLU A 31 -8.88 -31.17 -19.19
CA GLU A 31 -9.37 -29.86 -19.60
C GLU A 31 -9.94 -29.08 -18.40
N GLU A 32 -10.61 -29.79 -17.48
CA GLU A 32 -11.11 -29.25 -16.22
C GLU A 32 -9.98 -28.70 -15.34
N ASP A 33 -8.88 -29.45 -15.18
CA ASP A 33 -7.72 -29.04 -14.36
C ASP A 33 -7.07 -27.78 -14.94
N ARG A 34 -6.86 -27.74 -16.27
CA ARG A 34 -6.29 -26.57 -16.94
C ARG A 34 -7.19 -25.34 -16.81
N LYS A 35 -8.50 -25.52 -16.96
CA LYS A 35 -9.48 -24.43 -16.81
C LYS A 35 -9.48 -23.91 -15.39
N MET A 36 -9.54 -24.79 -14.39
CA MET A 36 -9.51 -24.41 -12.98
C MET A 36 -8.21 -23.66 -12.63
N PHE A 37 -7.06 -24.18 -13.07
CA PHE A 37 -5.77 -23.51 -12.86
C PHE A 37 -5.73 -22.12 -13.52
N SER A 38 -6.18 -22.01 -14.77
CA SER A 38 -6.23 -20.70 -15.46
C SER A 38 -7.14 -19.71 -14.74
N GLN A 39 -8.31 -20.13 -14.26
CA GLN A 39 -9.23 -19.29 -13.49
C GLN A 39 -8.63 -18.86 -12.15
N LEU A 40 -7.93 -19.77 -11.45
CA LEU A 40 -7.24 -19.45 -10.20
C LEU A 40 -6.16 -18.39 -10.45
N ARG A 41 -5.32 -18.57 -11.48
CA ARG A 41 -4.27 -17.60 -11.85
C ARG A 41 -4.85 -16.23 -12.20
N MET A 42 -5.94 -16.20 -12.95
CA MET A 42 -6.65 -14.95 -13.26
C MET A 42 -7.17 -14.26 -12.00
N ARG A 43 -7.72 -15.02 -11.04
CA ARG A 43 -8.18 -14.46 -9.75
C ARG A 43 -7.02 -13.96 -8.90
N GLU A 44 -5.92 -14.69 -8.84
CA GLU A 44 -4.71 -14.26 -8.14
C GLU A 44 -4.18 -12.95 -8.71
N GLU A 45 -4.10 -12.85 -10.04
CA GLU A 45 -3.64 -11.65 -10.72
C GLU A 45 -4.60 -10.47 -10.49
N GLN A 46 -5.91 -10.68 -10.56
CA GLN A 46 -6.91 -9.67 -10.22
C GLN A 46 -6.82 -9.21 -8.75
N ALA A 47 -6.60 -10.15 -7.83
CA ALA A 47 -6.46 -9.84 -6.41
C ALA A 47 -5.19 -9.02 -6.15
N LEU A 48 -4.08 -9.34 -6.82
CA LEU A 48 -2.84 -8.58 -6.75
C LEU A 48 -3.03 -7.17 -7.29
N LEU A 49 -3.64 -7.02 -8.48
CA LEU A 49 -3.93 -5.71 -9.06
C LEU A 49 -4.87 -4.86 -8.17
N ALA A 50 -5.88 -5.47 -7.58
CA ALA A 50 -6.78 -4.79 -6.65
C ALA A 50 -6.06 -4.35 -5.38
N GLN A 51 -5.13 -5.17 -4.87
CA GLN A 51 -4.28 -4.81 -3.74
C GLN A 51 -3.37 -3.62 -4.07
N ASP A 52 -2.69 -3.66 -5.22
CA ASP A 52 -1.80 -2.57 -5.66
C ASP A 52 -2.59 -1.27 -5.83
N TYR A 53 -3.77 -1.33 -6.45
CA TYR A 53 -4.63 -0.17 -6.61
C TYR A 53 -5.10 0.40 -5.26
N ALA A 54 -5.51 -0.45 -4.32
CA ALA A 54 -5.93 -0.03 -2.98
C ALA A 54 -4.75 0.62 -2.22
N LEU A 55 -3.55 0.07 -2.34
CA LEU A 55 -2.35 0.63 -1.71
C LEU A 55 -1.99 2.00 -2.29
N GLU A 56 -1.96 2.13 -3.61
CA GLU A 56 -1.67 3.40 -4.27
C GLU A 56 -2.72 4.46 -3.91
N THR A 57 -4.00 4.09 -3.88
CA THR A 57 -5.09 4.99 -3.47
C THR A 57 -4.92 5.45 -2.02
N ALA A 58 -4.72 4.52 -1.08
CA ALA A 58 -4.54 4.85 0.33
C ALA A 58 -3.29 5.72 0.57
N ARG A 59 -2.23 5.50 -0.21
CA ARG A 59 -1.02 6.31 -0.14
C ARG A 59 -1.27 7.73 -0.64
N ALA A 60 -1.96 7.89 -1.77
CA ALA A 60 -2.30 9.19 -2.33
C ALA A 60 -3.18 9.99 -1.36
N GLU A 61 -4.26 9.39 -0.87
CA GLU A 61 -5.18 10.01 0.09
C GLU A 61 -4.46 10.38 1.40
N GLY A 62 -3.62 9.48 1.93
CA GLY A 62 -2.85 9.74 3.14
C GLY A 62 -1.84 10.88 2.98
N LEU A 63 -1.23 11.02 1.79
CA LEU A 63 -0.33 12.13 1.49
C LEU A 63 -1.08 13.46 1.38
N GLU A 64 -2.22 13.47 0.69
CA GLU A 64 -3.05 14.66 0.54
C GLU A 64 -3.56 15.16 1.89
N GLN A 65 -4.16 14.27 2.68
CA GLN A 65 -4.64 14.60 4.03
C GLN A 65 -3.50 15.04 4.95
N GLY A 66 -2.35 14.35 4.88
CA GLY A 66 -1.18 14.71 5.67
C GLY A 66 -0.63 16.09 5.32
N LEU A 67 -0.64 16.45 4.04
CA LEU A 67 -0.18 17.75 3.56
C LEU A 67 -1.16 18.87 3.93
N GLU A 68 -2.46 18.64 3.79
CA GLU A 68 -3.50 19.59 4.19
C GLU A 68 -3.44 19.86 5.70
N GLN A 69 -3.47 18.81 6.53
CA GLN A 69 -3.35 18.95 7.99
C GLN A 69 -2.02 19.58 8.40
N GLY A 70 -0.92 19.23 7.72
CA GLY A 70 0.39 19.82 7.94
C GLY A 70 0.41 21.32 7.66
N LEU A 71 -0.24 21.75 6.56
CA LEU A 71 -0.33 23.15 6.18
C LEU A 71 -1.23 23.94 7.13
N GLU A 72 -2.38 23.40 7.53
CA GLU A 72 -3.27 24.02 8.51
C GLU A 72 -2.59 24.20 9.88
N ARG A 73 -1.93 23.14 10.38
CA ARG A 73 -1.15 23.22 11.62
C ARG A 73 0.02 24.19 11.51
N GLY A 74 0.72 24.18 10.39
CA GLY A 74 1.82 25.12 10.12
C GLY A 74 1.35 26.58 10.15
N LYS A 75 0.21 26.88 9.53
CA LYS A 75 -0.43 28.21 9.60
C LYS A 75 -0.77 28.59 11.04
N LEU A 76 -1.42 27.69 11.79
CA LEU A 76 -1.76 27.94 13.20
C LEU A 76 -0.51 28.30 14.01
N PHE A 77 0.57 27.53 13.89
CA PHE A 77 1.81 27.80 14.62
C PHE A 77 2.45 29.14 14.22
N ALA A 78 2.43 29.50 12.92
CA ALA A 78 2.95 30.79 12.47
C ALA A 78 2.18 31.96 13.10
N PHE A 79 0.84 31.87 13.15
CA PHE A 79 0.02 32.90 13.79
C PHE A 79 0.23 32.97 15.30
N LEU A 80 0.36 31.82 15.98
CA LEU A 80 0.67 31.78 17.42
C LEU A 80 2.01 32.45 17.72
N ASP A 81 3.03 32.17 16.90
CA ASP A 81 4.36 32.78 17.05
C ASP A 81 4.31 34.30 16.86
N MET A 82 3.62 34.78 15.83
CA MET A 82 3.41 36.23 15.60
C MET A 82 2.70 36.90 16.78
N VAL A 83 1.69 36.27 17.35
CA VAL A 83 0.97 36.82 18.51
C VAL A 83 1.85 36.82 19.76
N ARG A 84 2.60 35.74 20.02
CA ARG A 84 3.55 35.65 21.15
C ARG A 84 4.68 36.69 21.05
N GLN A 85 5.12 37.01 19.84
CA GLN A 85 6.10 38.07 19.59
C GLN A 85 5.50 39.48 19.66
N GLY A 86 4.19 39.61 19.87
CA GLY A 86 3.49 40.90 19.90
C GLY A 86 3.37 41.57 18.53
N LEU A 87 3.62 40.82 17.44
CA LEU A 87 3.54 41.30 16.06
C LEU A 87 2.10 41.33 15.54
N LEU A 88 1.21 40.53 16.14
CA LEU A 88 -0.19 40.42 15.73
C LEU A 88 -1.11 40.34 16.94
N ALA A 89 -2.28 40.95 16.85
CA ALA A 89 -3.32 40.83 17.88
C ALA A 89 -4.03 39.45 17.77
N PRO A 90 -4.36 38.79 18.90
CA PRO A 90 -5.09 37.52 18.90
C PRO A 90 -6.40 37.55 18.09
N GLU A 91 -7.08 38.69 18.07
CA GLU A 91 -8.35 38.88 17.37
C GLU A 91 -8.18 38.81 15.84
N ILE A 92 -7.07 39.33 15.32
CA ILE A 92 -6.76 39.28 13.89
C ILE A 92 -6.28 37.88 13.51
N ALA A 93 -5.46 37.25 14.35
CA ALA A 93 -4.99 35.89 14.14
C ALA A 93 -6.15 34.88 14.09
N SER A 94 -7.09 34.96 15.04
CA SER A 94 -8.25 34.07 15.09
C SER A 94 -9.15 34.25 13.87
N GLN A 95 -9.38 35.49 13.43
CA GLN A 95 -10.17 35.78 12.23
C GLN A 95 -9.54 35.17 10.96
N GLN A 96 -8.22 35.28 10.80
CA GLN A 96 -7.51 34.71 9.64
C GLN A 96 -7.51 33.18 9.63
N LEU A 97 -7.58 32.57 10.80
CA LEU A 97 -7.71 31.12 10.96
C LEU A 97 -9.17 30.63 10.92
N GLY A 98 -10.14 31.53 10.76
CA GLY A 98 -11.56 31.19 10.71
C GLY A 98 -12.12 30.62 12.02
N MET A 99 -11.48 30.93 13.16
CA MET A 99 -11.88 30.46 14.49
C MET A 99 -12.19 31.62 15.43
N THR A 100 -12.82 31.33 16.57
CA THR A 100 -13.10 32.34 17.59
C THR A 100 -11.84 32.73 18.36
N VAL A 101 -11.86 33.93 18.94
CA VAL A 101 -10.77 34.40 19.81
C VAL A 101 -10.57 33.47 21.01
N ALA A 102 -11.65 32.88 21.54
CA ALA A 102 -11.58 31.94 22.65
C ALA A 102 -10.87 30.64 22.25
N GLU A 103 -11.25 30.03 21.12
CA GLU A 103 -10.58 28.84 20.59
C GLU A 103 -9.10 29.10 20.29
N PHE A 104 -8.78 30.26 19.71
CA PHE A 104 -7.38 30.62 19.47
C PHE A 104 -6.58 30.77 20.78
N LYS A 105 -7.19 31.34 21.82
CA LYS A 105 -6.57 31.54 23.13
C LYS A 105 -6.29 30.23 23.89
N GLU A 106 -6.98 29.14 23.57
CA GLU A 106 -6.65 27.80 24.11
C GLU A 106 -5.27 27.30 23.63
N PHE A 107 -4.75 27.84 22.52
CA PHE A 107 -3.45 27.46 21.95
C PHE A 107 -2.29 28.44 22.26
N LEU A 108 -2.60 29.60 22.84
CA LEU A 108 -1.66 30.69 23.15
C LEU A 108 -0.81 30.40 24.38
#